data_AF-A0A954DCK4-F1
#
_entry.id   AF-A0A954DCK4-F1
#
_cell.length_a   1.000
_cell.length_b   1.000
_cell.length_c   1.000
_cell.angle_alpha   90.00
_cell.angle_beta   90.00
_cell.angle_gamma   90.00
#
_symmetry.space_group_name_H-M   'P 1'
#
loop_
_entity.id
_entity.type
_entity.pdbx_description
1 polymer ?
#
loop_
_entity_poly.entity_id
_entity_poly.type
_entity_poly.pdbx_seq_one_letter_code
_entity_poly.pdbx_strand_id
1 'polypeptide(L)'
;MNTKPFQPWLVAALLATPAISQDPSLTIYPAAARPGDSVGYITRARTNAAYAIFVDPVPRHDPFFGQILRIGSPQVVLVASVIATTGTDSGSIRLPNQPALVGASAFLQAFVLDNTSSNGVFRASNGESLSFHASKYSVIERFDDPRASGYQGEFESTKDGRLIGVAPKSRTVLTVDSTRGYAFGQPVVGELSPYGAHQQVVLRPVDLASQGDEEIVTAIRMRPFGSFGTGVVGRLAIDMSHSGVSPDFTVDAFSALPKYPASGLQVTYSKNVKAGATPQRVFNGPWAIDPKNLTKDGFLAYPTPSGVFRYNGADSLLIDFRVAPVSTLPAGFGHTIRLAIQSSARPNARIFRQGTSALPYDPFNAPLALAQDGDNSLFVLQVDLVDATSVVVSPWRSSGRQVPIYRKPVLAASLPPGTSISVELREALDSQGTGASAFTEDVTQLRGLPYFQERITLRGLPDGTRPWLEALVVPID
;
A
#
# COMPACT_ATOMS: atom_id res chain seq x y z
N MET A 1 13.03 67.61 49.43
CA MET A 1 12.44 66.27 49.25
C MET A 1 11.86 66.23 47.85
N ASN A 2 12.39 65.32 47.03
CA ASN A 2 12.24 65.30 45.57
C ASN A 2 10.88 64.74 45.12
N THR A 3 10.18 65.50 44.29
CA THR A 3 9.08 65.07 43.43
C THR A 3 9.64 64.60 42.09
N LYS A 4 9.37 63.34 41.70
CA LYS A 4 9.52 62.81 40.33
C LYS A 4 8.49 61.70 40.05
N PRO A 5 8.16 61.44 38.77
CA PRO A 5 6.77 61.37 38.30
C PRO A 5 6.24 59.95 38.08
N PHE A 6 4.92 59.84 38.05
CA PHE A 6 4.15 58.71 37.52
C PHE A 6 4.49 58.51 36.03
N GLN A 7 4.94 57.31 35.63
CA GLN A 7 5.06 56.91 34.23
C GLN A 7 4.06 55.78 33.88
N PRO A 8 3.22 55.95 32.85
CA PRO A 8 2.19 54.99 32.44
C PRO A 8 2.75 54.00 31.43
N TRP A 9 3.48 53.00 31.91
CA TRP A 9 3.90 51.82 31.13
C TRP A 9 3.87 50.67 32.14
N LEU A 10 2.80 49.88 32.29
CA LEU A 10 2.61 48.67 31.48
C LEU A 10 1.20 48.08 31.73
N VAL A 11 0.15 48.83 31.41
CA VAL A 11 -1.24 48.28 31.26
C VAL A 11 -1.44 47.73 29.83
N ALA A 12 -0.37 47.22 29.22
CA ALA A 12 -0.37 46.64 27.87
C ALA A 12 0.01 45.15 27.87
N ALA A 13 -0.14 44.45 28.99
CA ALA A 13 0.02 43.00 29.09
C ALA A 13 -1.32 42.22 28.98
N LEU A 14 -2.41 42.90 28.60
CA LEU A 14 -3.76 42.32 28.52
C LEU A 14 -4.41 42.40 27.12
N LEU A 15 -3.70 42.84 26.08
CA LEU A 15 -4.27 42.91 24.71
C LEU A 15 -3.30 42.50 23.58
N ALA A 16 -2.27 41.73 23.89
CA ALA A 16 -1.43 41.12 22.86
C ALA A 16 -1.26 39.62 23.15
N THR A 17 -2.34 38.85 23.01
CA THR A 17 -2.15 37.48 22.53
C THR A 17 -1.53 37.62 21.14
N PRO A 18 -0.31 37.10 20.89
CA PRO A 18 0.12 36.94 19.52
C PRO A 18 -0.95 36.08 18.85
N ALA A 19 -1.52 36.58 17.75
CA ALA A 19 -2.34 35.81 16.84
C ALA A 19 -1.46 34.74 16.19
N ILE A 20 -1.04 33.75 16.98
CA ILE A 20 -0.38 32.55 16.52
C ILE A 20 -1.34 31.93 15.52
N SER A 21 -0.79 31.61 14.35
CA SER A 21 -1.44 30.79 13.32
C SER A 21 -1.99 29.52 13.95
N GLN A 22 -3.23 29.54 14.43
CA GLN A 22 -3.94 28.31 14.69
C GLN A 22 -4.31 27.75 13.33
N ASP A 23 -3.87 26.52 13.07
CA ASP A 23 -4.41 25.75 11.96
C ASP A 23 -5.90 25.55 12.22
N PRO A 24 -6.74 25.75 11.20
CA PRO A 24 -8.17 25.68 11.40
C PRO A 24 -8.58 24.26 11.85
N SER A 25 -9.47 24.18 12.83
CA SER A 25 -10.06 22.92 13.27
C SER A 25 -11.57 22.98 13.23
N LEU A 26 -12.20 21.84 12.92
CA LEU A 26 -13.65 21.66 12.93
C LEU A 26 -13.97 20.51 13.88
N THR A 27 -14.97 20.71 14.74
CA THR A 27 -15.46 19.69 15.68
C THR A 27 -16.97 19.54 15.61
N ILE A 28 -17.47 18.31 15.56
CA ILE A 28 -18.90 17.97 15.41
C ILE A 28 -19.42 17.30 16.69
N TYR A 29 -20.64 17.66 17.10
CA TYR A 29 -21.32 17.02 18.22
C TYR A 29 -22.85 17.02 18.05
N PRO A 30 -23.56 15.93 18.42
CA PRO A 30 -23.00 14.64 18.78
C PRO A 30 -22.31 13.96 17.57
N ALA A 31 -21.30 13.13 17.84
CA ALA A 31 -20.58 12.36 16.81
C ALA A 31 -21.44 11.26 16.13
N ALA A 32 -22.66 11.06 16.62
CA ALA A 32 -23.66 10.13 16.11
C ALA A 32 -24.94 10.92 15.79
N ALA A 33 -25.49 10.77 14.58
CA ALA A 33 -26.73 11.44 14.23
C ALA A 33 -27.65 10.54 13.37
N ARG A 34 -28.92 10.89 13.29
CA ARG A 34 -29.87 10.31 12.34
C ARG A 34 -30.14 11.26 11.18
N PRO A 35 -30.56 10.74 10.02
CA PRO A 35 -31.12 11.59 8.98
C PRO A 35 -32.24 12.47 9.55
N GLY A 36 -32.16 13.78 9.30
CA GLY A 36 -33.10 14.77 9.82
C GLY A 36 -32.71 15.45 11.13
N ASP A 37 -31.72 14.91 11.87
CA ASP A 37 -31.19 15.53 13.09
C ASP A 37 -30.45 16.83 12.79
N SER A 38 -30.30 17.68 13.81
CA SER A 38 -29.37 18.80 13.78
C SER A 38 -28.10 18.43 14.54
N VAL A 39 -26.95 18.49 13.87
CA VAL A 39 -25.64 18.35 14.51
C VAL A 39 -25.03 19.70 14.78
N GLY A 40 -24.54 19.90 16.00
CA GLY A 40 -23.73 21.04 16.36
C GLY A 40 -22.33 20.93 15.76
N TYR A 41 -21.73 22.07 15.46
CA TYR A 41 -20.33 22.16 15.10
C TYR A 41 -19.64 23.30 15.85
N ILE A 42 -18.33 23.20 16.00
CA ILE A 42 -17.42 24.24 16.47
C ILE A 42 -16.27 24.34 15.47
N THR A 43 -16.09 25.52 14.87
CA THR A 43 -14.94 25.83 14.01
C THR A 43 -14.01 26.77 14.76
N ARG A 44 -12.71 26.47 14.80
CA ARG A 44 -11.68 27.34 15.39
C ARG A 44 -10.69 27.76 14.33
N ALA A 45 -10.39 29.05 14.26
CA ALA A 45 -9.30 29.59 13.46
C ALA A 45 -8.99 31.04 13.89
N ARG A 46 -8.26 31.78 13.06
CA ARG A 46 -8.01 33.20 13.30
C ARG A 46 -9.32 34.00 13.40
N THR A 47 -9.31 34.99 14.29
CA THR A 47 -10.41 35.92 14.48
C THR A 47 -10.74 36.64 13.17
N ASN A 48 -12.03 36.84 12.90
CA ASN A 48 -12.56 37.48 11.69
C ASN A 48 -12.23 36.77 10.36
N ALA A 49 -11.71 35.54 10.39
CA ALA A 49 -11.52 34.78 9.16
C ALA A 49 -12.87 34.28 8.65
N ALA A 50 -13.13 34.45 7.35
CA ALA A 50 -14.30 33.85 6.72
C ALA A 50 -14.07 32.35 6.55
N TYR A 51 -15.10 31.54 6.76
CA TYR A 51 -15.03 30.11 6.56
C TYR A 51 -16.24 29.54 5.83
N ALA A 52 -16.06 28.38 5.22
CA ALA A 52 -17.09 27.57 4.60
C ALA A 52 -16.96 26.12 5.04
N ILE A 53 -18.01 25.52 5.59
CA ILE A 53 -18.09 24.08 5.88
C ILE A 53 -18.78 23.41 4.70
N PHE A 54 -18.14 22.37 4.17
CA PHE A 54 -18.70 21.49 3.16
C PHE A 54 -19.04 20.17 3.81
N VAL A 55 -20.26 19.69 3.57
CA VAL A 55 -20.69 18.35 3.95
C VAL A 55 -20.81 17.51 2.69
N ASP A 56 -20.04 16.42 2.61
CA ASP A 56 -20.21 15.41 1.58
C ASP A 56 -20.79 14.13 2.21
N PRO A 57 -22.07 13.83 1.99
CA PRO A 57 -22.71 12.63 2.52
C PRO A 57 -22.45 11.38 1.67
N VAL A 58 -21.74 11.49 0.55
CA VAL A 58 -21.44 10.35 -0.33
C VAL A 58 -19.97 9.96 -0.18
N PRO A 59 -19.66 8.72 0.24
CA PRO A 59 -18.28 8.25 0.36
C PRO A 59 -17.67 7.89 -1.02
N ARG A 60 -17.89 8.71 -2.06
CA ARG A 60 -17.31 8.48 -3.39
C ARG A 60 -16.06 9.33 -3.58
N HIS A 61 -15.01 8.65 -4.00
CA HIS A 61 -13.68 9.16 -4.34
C HIS A 61 -13.65 9.99 -5.65
N ASP A 62 -14.67 10.80 -5.94
CA ASP A 62 -14.52 11.77 -7.02
C ASP A 62 -13.62 12.90 -6.49
N PRO A 63 -12.43 13.16 -7.09
CA PRO A 63 -11.56 14.21 -6.63
C PRO A 63 -12.28 15.55 -6.72
N PHE A 64 -12.67 16.08 -5.56
CA PHE A 64 -13.35 17.38 -5.41
C PHE A 64 -12.49 18.54 -5.94
N PHE A 65 -11.16 18.39 -5.95
CA PHE A 65 -10.22 19.39 -6.44
C PHE A 65 -9.91 19.18 -7.93
N GLY A 66 -10.31 20.15 -8.75
CA GLY A 66 -10.16 20.15 -10.21
C GLY A 66 -11.48 20.04 -10.98
N GLN A 67 -12.57 19.68 -10.31
CA GLN A 67 -13.92 19.75 -10.88
C GLN A 67 -14.59 21.09 -10.53
N ILE A 68 -15.40 21.61 -11.45
CA ILE A 68 -16.21 22.81 -11.21
C ILE A 68 -17.24 22.48 -10.13
N LEU A 69 -17.13 23.15 -8.98
CA LEU A 69 -18.11 23.05 -7.90
C LEU A 69 -19.43 23.66 -8.38
N ARG A 70 -20.34 22.82 -8.87
CA ARG A 70 -21.70 23.25 -9.20
C ARG A 70 -22.48 23.41 -7.90
N ILE A 71 -22.51 24.64 -7.39
CA ILE A 71 -23.45 25.07 -6.36
C ILE A 71 -24.86 24.72 -6.88
N GLY A 72 -25.50 23.71 -6.28
CA GLY A 72 -26.76 23.12 -6.77
C GLY A 72 -26.74 21.59 -6.95
N SER A 73 -25.62 20.89 -6.69
CA SER A 73 -25.66 19.44 -6.48
C SER A 73 -26.48 19.13 -5.21
N PRO A 74 -27.40 18.14 -5.22
CA PRO A 74 -28.42 17.96 -4.18
C PRO A 74 -27.92 17.56 -2.79
N GLN A 75 -26.59 17.51 -2.56
CA GLN A 75 -26.01 16.86 -1.39
C GLN A 75 -24.93 17.66 -0.65
N VAL A 76 -24.56 18.86 -1.10
CA VAL A 76 -23.61 19.70 -0.37
C VAL A 76 -24.37 20.67 0.52
N VAL A 77 -24.27 20.49 1.85
CA VAL A 77 -24.66 21.54 2.78
C VAL A 77 -23.48 22.48 2.93
N LEU A 78 -23.66 23.72 2.48
CA LEU A 78 -22.69 24.80 2.65
C LEU A 78 -23.12 25.65 3.83
N VAL A 79 -22.28 25.74 4.86
CA VAL A 79 -22.42 26.76 5.90
C VAL A 79 -21.26 27.72 5.75
N ALA A 80 -21.57 29.00 5.49
CA ALA A 80 -20.58 30.06 5.42
C ALA A 80 -20.83 31.07 6.53
N SER A 81 -19.77 31.45 7.24
CA SER A 81 -19.83 32.43 8.33
C SER A 81 -18.45 33.08 8.52
N VAL A 82 -18.36 33.99 9.48
CA VAL A 82 -17.12 34.66 9.88
C VAL A 82 -16.82 34.25 11.32
N ILE A 83 -15.58 33.84 11.57
CA ILE A 83 -15.16 33.44 12.91
C ILE A 83 -15.19 34.66 13.83
N ALA A 84 -15.89 34.51 14.97
CA ALA A 84 -16.04 35.58 15.94
C ALA A 84 -14.68 36.07 16.48
N THR A 85 -14.70 37.22 17.15
CA THR A 85 -13.51 37.83 17.78
C THR A 85 -12.88 36.97 18.88
N THR A 86 -13.55 35.90 19.30
CA THR A 86 -13.06 34.86 20.23
C THR A 86 -12.23 33.77 19.54
N GLY A 87 -12.11 33.77 18.21
CA GLY A 87 -11.38 32.75 17.44
C GLY A 87 -12.13 31.43 17.27
N THR A 88 -13.41 31.41 17.66
CA THR A 88 -14.28 30.24 17.57
C THR A 88 -15.64 30.67 17.02
N ASP A 89 -16.23 29.86 16.15
CA ASP A 89 -17.63 29.94 15.77
C ASP A 89 -18.32 28.60 16.01
N SER A 90 -19.61 28.60 16.31
CA SER A 90 -20.38 27.39 16.52
C SER A 90 -21.77 27.54 15.95
N GLY A 91 -22.28 26.49 15.34
CA GLY A 91 -23.61 26.49 14.78
C GLY A 91 -24.20 25.09 14.77
N SER A 92 -25.28 24.93 14.00
CA SER A 92 -25.84 23.61 13.75
C SER A 92 -26.12 23.42 12.26
N ILE A 93 -25.89 22.21 11.79
CA ILE A 93 -26.21 21.77 10.45
C ILE A 93 -27.37 20.79 10.56
N ARG A 94 -28.46 21.08 9.85
CA ARG A 94 -29.57 20.13 9.74
C ARG A 94 -29.24 19.12 8.66
N LEU A 95 -29.26 17.85 9.04
CA LEU A 95 -28.97 16.75 8.15
C LEU A 95 -30.18 16.46 7.25
N PRO A 96 -29.97 16.09 5.98
CA PRO A 96 -31.06 15.69 5.11
C PRO A 96 -31.82 14.50 5.71
N ASN A 97 -33.16 14.58 5.75
CA ASN A 97 -34.00 13.48 6.20
C ASN A 97 -34.19 12.47 5.05
N GLN A 98 -33.12 11.78 4.68
CA GLN A 98 -33.11 10.78 3.61
C GLN A 98 -32.82 9.40 4.19
N PRO A 99 -33.72 8.41 4.05
CA PRO A 99 -33.49 7.04 4.52
C PRO A 99 -32.23 6.40 3.92
N ALA A 100 -31.85 6.78 2.70
CA ALA A 100 -30.66 6.28 2.02
C ALA A 100 -29.34 6.70 2.70
N LEU A 101 -29.35 7.71 3.58
CA LEU A 101 -28.17 8.13 4.32
C LEU A 101 -27.87 7.22 5.51
N VAL A 102 -28.84 6.41 5.96
CA VAL A 102 -28.63 5.46 7.04
C VAL A 102 -27.47 4.53 6.72
N GLY A 103 -26.45 4.50 7.59
CA GLY A 103 -25.23 3.71 7.41
C GLY A 103 -24.19 4.37 6.50
N ALA A 104 -24.38 5.63 6.08
CA ALA A 104 -23.35 6.41 5.41
C ALA A 104 -22.51 7.22 6.41
N SER A 105 -21.27 7.55 6.01
CA SER A 105 -20.44 8.56 6.65
C SER A 105 -20.48 9.83 5.81
N ALA A 106 -20.78 10.96 6.46
CA ALA A 106 -20.54 12.28 5.90
C ALA A 106 -19.17 12.80 6.34
N PHE A 107 -18.45 13.41 5.42
CA PHE A 107 -17.22 14.14 5.72
C PHE A 107 -17.51 15.63 5.76
N LEU A 108 -17.03 16.28 6.81
CA LEU A 108 -17.16 17.72 6.99
C LEU A 108 -15.76 18.34 7.02
N GLN A 109 -15.54 19.32 6.15
CA GLN A 109 -14.29 20.08 6.11
C GLN A 109 -14.60 21.57 6.10
N ALA A 110 -13.94 22.31 6.99
CA ALA A 110 -14.00 23.77 6.98
C ALA A 110 -12.85 24.31 6.12
N PHE A 111 -13.15 25.24 5.23
CA PHE A 111 -12.15 26.01 4.50
C PHE A 111 -12.15 27.42 5.04
N VAL A 112 -11.02 27.83 5.59
CA VAL A 112 -10.83 29.18 6.12
C VAL A 112 -10.13 30.00 5.05
N LEU A 113 -10.82 31.04 4.58
CA LEU A 113 -10.29 32.00 3.62
C LEU A 113 -9.24 32.85 4.34
N ASP A 114 -7.98 32.62 3.97
CA ASP A 114 -6.83 33.24 4.62
C ASP A 114 -5.77 33.51 3.55
N ASN A 115 -5.43 34.80 3.40
CA ASN A 115 -4.41 35.26 2.45
C ASN A 115 -2.98 34.81 2.83
N THR A 116 -2.79 34.21 4.00
CA THR A 116 -1.54 33.59 4.45
C THR A 116 -1.46 32.09 4.16
N SER A 117 -2.46 31.52 3.50
CA SER A 117 -2.42 30.14 3.00
C SER A 117 -1.30 29.93 1.95
N SER A 118 -0.76 28.72 1.87
CA SER A 118 0.28 28.37 0.89
C SER A 118 -0.20 28.46 -0.56
N ASN A 119 -1.52 28.30 -0.79
CA ASN A 119 -2.15 28.49 -2.09
C ASN A 119 -2.66 29.92 -2.32
N GLY A 120 -2.52 30.83 -1.33
CA GLY A 120 -2.95 32.22 -1.40
C GLY A 120 -4.47 32.45 -1.33
N VAL A 121 -5.27 31.41 -1.14
CA VAL A 121 -6.74 31.48 -1.19
C VAL A 121 -7.39 30.95 0.08
N PHE A 122 -7.00 29.77 0.57
CA PHE A 122 -7.65 29.13 1.73
C PHE A 122 -6.74 28.14 2.46
N ARG A 123 -7.01 27.91 3.75
CA ARG A 123 -6.50 26.78 4.52
C ARG A 123 -7.64 25.83 4.84
N ALA A 124 -7.48 24.55 4.52
CA ALA A 124 -8.44 23.53 4.91
C ALA A 124 -8.21 23.14 6.38
N SER A 125 -9.29 22.95 7.14
CA SER A 125 -9.23 22.41 8.49
C SER A 125 -8.92 20.93 8.49
N ASN A 126 -8.49 20.43 9.65
CA ASN A 126 -8.66 19.02 9.98
C ASN A 126 -10.17 18.75 9.94
N GLY A 127 -10.62 18.00 8.94
CA GLY A 127 -12.02 17.63 8.79
C GLY A 127 -12.45 16.67 9.88
N GLU A 128 -13.76 16.56 10.07
CA GLU A 128 -14.34 15.52 10.92
C GLU A 128 -15.37 14.72 10.12
N SER A 129 -15.62 13.51 10.57
CA SER A 129 -16.64 12.65 9.99
C SER A 129 -17.80 12.45 10.95
N LEU A 130 -18.97 12.27 10.35
CA LEU A 130 -20.22 11.99 11.04
C LEU A 130 -20.86 10.76 10.40
N SER A 131 -21.25 9.78 11.20
CA SER A 131 -22.01 8.63 10.69
C SER A 131 -23.49 8.76 10.97
N PHE A 132 -24.31 8.33 10.01
CA PHE A 132 -25.76 8.29 10.15
C PHE A 132 -26.24 6.90 10.57
N HIS A 133 -27.13 6.81 11.56
CA HIS A 133 -27.56 5.51 12.10
C HIS A 133 -29.06 5.24 11.91
N ALA A 134 -29.38 3.97 11.61
CA ALA A 134 -30.75 3.44 11.64
C ALA A 134 -31.21 3.19 13.08
N SER A 135 -30.25 2.79 13.91
CA SER A 135 -30.45 2.27 15.26
C SER A 135 -30.14 3.32 16.33
N LYS A 136 -30.64 3.07 17.54
CA LYS A 136 -30.20 3.76 18.77
C LYS A 136 -28.83 3.27 19.24
N TYR A 137 -28.35 2.15 18.71
CA TYR A 137 -27.15 1.45 19.17
C TYR A 137 -26.10 1.42 18.06
N SER A 138 -24.94 2.01 18.33
CA SER A 138 -23.77 1.99 17.47
C SER A 138 -22.53 2.17 18.34
N VAL A 139 -21.44 1.52 17.97
CA VAL A 139 -20.12 1.84 18.52
C VAL A 139 -19.40 2.72 17.52
N ILE A 140 -18.88 3.84 18.00
CA ILE A 140 -18.13 4.82 17.22
C ILE A 140 -16.75 4.96 17.85
N GLU A 141 -15.72 4.67 17.06
CA GLU A 141 -14.32 4.84 17.44
C GLU A 141 -13.77 6.04 16.65
N ARG A 142 -13.37 7.08 17.36
CA ARG A 142 -12.66 8.26 16.81
C ARG A 142 -11.19 8.18 17.22
N PHE A 143 -10.29 8.61 16.33
CA PHE A 143 -8.83 8.45 16.53
C PHE A 143 -8.11 9.74 16.99
N ASP A 144 -8.84 10.76 17.44
CA ASP A 144 -8.43 12.14 17.76
C ASP A 144 -7.71 12.42 19.09
N ASP A 145 -7.36 11.40 19.90
CA ASP A 145 -6.58 11.58 21.15
C ASP A 145 -5.68 10.35 21.50
N PRO A 146 -4.66 10.48 22.38
CA PRO A 146 -3.25 10.53 22.06
C PRO A 146 -2.60 9.21 21.59
N ARG A 147 -3.29 8.06 21.69
CA ARG A 147 -2.95 6.75 21.09
C ARG A 147 -4.22 5.89 21.16
N ALA A 148 -4.93 5.69 20.05
CA ALA A 148 -6.04 4.74 19.85
C ALA A 148 -6.26 3.77 21.04
N SER A 149 -6.98 4.19 22.10
CA SER A 149 -6.80 3.60 23.42
C SER A 149 -7.21 2.12 23.45
N GLY A 150 -6.23 1.25 23.68
CA GLY A 150 -6.38 -0.20 23.71
C GLY A 150 -6.17 -0.89 22.36
N TYR A 151 -6.00 -0.15 21.26
CA TYR A 151 -5.60 -0.74 19.99
C TYR A 151 -4.15 -1.24 20.08
N GLN A 152 -3.92 -2.42 19.50
CA GLN A 152 -2.62 -3.09 19.45
C GLN A 152 -2.23 -3.33 17.99
N GLY A 153 -0.94 -3.27 17.68
CA GLY A 153 -0.41 -3.55 16.34
C GLY A 153 0.42 -2.42 15.78
N GLU A 154 0.60 -2.41 14.46
CA GLU A 154 1.44 -1.46 13.75
C GLU A 154 0.57 -0.34 13.16
N PHE A 155 0.78 0.89 13.62
CA PHE A 155 0.20 2.10 13.03
C PHE A 155 1.02 3.32 13.42
N GLU A 156 0.95 4.36 12.61
CA GLU A 156 1.48 5.66 12.97
C GLU A 156 0.39 6.48 13.67
N SER A 157 0.65 6.85 14.93
CA SER A 157 -0.19 7.77 15.70
C SER A 157 0.31 9.21 15.48
N THR A 158 0.00 9.83 14.34
CA THR A 158 0.26 11.27 14.20
C THR A 158 -0.79 12.07 14.98
N LYS A 159 -0.46 13.31 15.33
CA LYS A 159 -1.27 14.21 16.19
C LYS A 159 -2.59 14.71 15.56
N ASP A 160 -3.01 14.14 14.44
CA ASP A 160 -4.11 14.66 13.61
C ASP A 160 -5.39 13.82 13.68
N GLY A 161 -5.45 12.93 14.67
CA GLY A 161 -6.65 12.16 14.96
C GLY A 161 -6.98 11.03 14.00
N ARG A 162 -5.94 10.34 13.55
CA ARG A 162 -6.02 9.32 12.51
C ARG A 162 -5.23 8.09 12.89
N LEU A 163 -5.76 6.94 12.46
CA LEU A 163 -5.04 5.68 12.41
C LEU A 163 -4.44 5.56 11.00
N ILE A 164 -3.12 5.73 10.90
CA ILE A 164 -2.38 5.76 9.62
C ILE A 164 -1.53 4.48 9.50
N GLY A 165 -1.43 3.93 8.28
CA GLY A 165 -0.44 2.88 8.00
C GLY A 165 0.97 3.29 8.43
N VAL A 166 1.78 2.35 8.91
CA VAL A 166 3.20 2.63 9.16
C VAL A 166 3.92 2.92 7.84
N ALA A 167 5.05 3.63 7.93
CA ALA A 167 5.90 3.85 6.78
C ALA A 167 6.34 2.49 6.19
N PRO A 168 6.37 2.34 4.86
CA PRO A 168 6.75 1.07 4.26
C PRO A 168 8.16 0.66 4.68
N LYS A 169 8.33 -0.63 5.02
CA LYS A 169 9.62 -1.20 5.39
C LYS A 169 10.23 -1.86 4.17
N SER A 170 11.37 -1.34 3.72
CA SER A 170 12.08 -1.87 2.55
C SER A 170 13.16 -2.86 2.96
N ARG A 171 13.30 -3.93 2.18
CA ARG A 171 14.46 -4.82 2.26
C ARG A 171 14.91 -5.25 0.87
N THR A 172 16.19 -5.59 0.80
CA THR A 172 16.84 -6.04 -0.43
C THR A 172 17.40 -7.43 -0.19
N VAL A 173 17.12 -8.35 -1.11
CA VAL A 173 17.60 -9.72 -1.05
C VAL A 173 18.42 -10.04 -2.29
N LEU A 174 19.56 -10.69 -2.07
CA LEU A 174 20.33 -11.31 -3.13
C LEU A 174 19.91 -12.77 -3.25
N THR A 175 19.55 -13.18 -4.45
CA THR A 175 19.06 -14.54 -4.71
C THR A 175 20.17 -15.60 -4.67
N VAL A 176 21.43 -15.18 -4.66
CA VAL A 176 22.61 -16.04 -4.55
C VAL A 176 23.62 -15.40 -3.60
N ASP A 177 24.12 -16.20 -2.66
CA ASP A 177 25.35 -15.88 -1.94
C ASP A 177 26.56 -16.18 -2.84
N SER A 178 27.16 -15.13 -3.40
CA SER A 178 28.32 -15.26 -4.29
C SER A 178 29.59 -15.75 -3.58
N THR A 179 29.59 -15.82 -2.25
CA THR A 179 30.69 -16.40 -1.45
C THR A 179 30.58 -17.92 -1.28
N ARG A 180 29.40 -18.50 -1.56
CA ARG A 180 29.11 -19.94 -1.39
C ARG A 180 29.04 -20.70 -2.72
N GLY A 181 29.57 -20.11 -3.79
CA GLY A 181 29.50 -20.65 -5.16
C GLY A 181 30.84 -21.10 -5.72
N TYR A 182 30.84 -22.18 -6.51
CA TYR A 182 31.98 -22.62 -7.30
C TYR A 182 31.90 -22.13 -8.75
N ALA A 183 32.88 -21.32 -9.18
CA ALA A 183 32.97 -20.89 -10.56
C ALA A 183 33.09 -22.09 -11.51
N PHE A 184 32.20 -22.14 -12.51
CA PHE A 184 32.16 -23.16 -13.56
C PHE A 184 32.26 -22.45 -14.92
N GLY A 185 32.90 -23.05 -15.92
CA GLY A 185 33.39 -22.31 -17.09
C GLY A 185 32.49 -22.24 -18.32
N GLN A 186 31.30 -22.83 -18.32
CA GLN A 186 30.46 -22.95 -19.54
C GLN A 186 29.53 -21.75 -19.78
N PRO A 187 29.48 -21.06 -20.92
CA PRO A 187 28.53 -19.95 -21.08
C PRO A 187 27.07 -20.38 -20.84
N VAL A 188 26.39 -19.67 -19.93
CA VAL A 188 24.98 -19.88 -19.58
C VAL A 188 24.17 -18.70 -20.11
N VAL A 189 22.98 -19.00 -20.63
CA VAL A 189 22.05 -18.01 -21.22
C VAL A 189 21.50 -17.08 -20.16
N GLY A 190 21.78 -15.79 -20.26
CA GLY A 190 21.21 -14.74 -19.42
C GLY A 190 19.97 -14.07 -20.00
N GLU A 191 19.28 -13.34 -19.12
CA GLU A 191 17.98 -12.73 -19.39
C GLU A 191 18.03 -11.69 -20.52
N LEU A 192 19.22 -11.17 -20.85
CA LEU A 192 19.42 -10.03 -21.76
C LEU A 192 20.18 -10.37 -23.04
N SER A 193 20.04 -11.60 -23.56
CA SER A 193 20.73 -12.00 -24.80
C SER A 193 20.43 -11.05 -25.98
N PRO A 194 21.45 -10.56 -26.73
CA PRO A 194 21.24 -9.71 -27.91
C PRO A 194 20.47 -10.44 -29.03
N TYR A 195 20.50 -11.77 -29.04
CA TYR A 195 19.78 -12.58 -30.04
C TYR A 195 18.35 -12.92 -29.60
N GLY A 196 17.88 -12.28 -28.53
CA GLY A 196 16.56 -12.50 -27.93
C GLY A 196 16.52 -13.74 -27.04
N ALA A 197 15.75 -13.65 -25.96
CA ALA A 197 15.71 -14.65 -24.91
C ALA A 197 14.34 -14.69 -24.23
N HIS A 198 13.97 -15.89 -23.76
CA HIS A 198 12.88 -16.10 -22.82
C HIS A 198 13.41 -16.92 -21.67
N GLN A 199 13.28 -16.43 -20.45
CA GLN A 199 13.72 -17.11 -19.23
C GLN A 199 12.62 -17.06 -18.17
N GLN A 200 12.36 -18.20 -17.55
CA GLN A 200 11.50 -18.35 -16.38
C GLN A 200 12.36 -18.70 -15.18
N VAL A 201 12.15 -18.04 -14.05
CA VAL A 201 12.86 -18.29 -12.79
C VAL A 201 11.84 -18.50 -11.68
N VAL A 202 12.05 -19.52 -10.84
CA VAL A 202 11.29 -19.71 -9.60
C VAL A 202 12.20 -19.50 -8.40
N LEU A 203 11.85 -18.54 -7.55
CA LEU A 203 12.49 -18.22 -6.28
C LEU A 203 11.57 -18.65 -5.14
N ARG A 204 12.07 -19.39 -4.15
CA ARG A 204 11.22 -19.84 -3.04
C ARG A 204 11.15 -18.79 -1.94
N PRO A 205 10.20 -18.92 -1.01
CA PRO A 205 10.15 -18.04 0.17
C PRO A 205 11.47 -17.97 0.93
N VAL A 206 12.19 -19.09 1.07
CA VAL A 206 13.49 -19.13 1.76
C VAL A 206 14.58 -18.36 1.02
N ASP A 207 14.59 -18.38 -0.31
CA ASP A 207 15.57 -17.64 -1.12
C ASP A 207 15.31 -16.14 -1.08
N LEU A 208 14.05 -15.77 -0.83
CA LEU A 208 13.60 -14.40 -0.60
C LEU A 208 13.67 -14.01 0.88
N ALA A 209 14.18 -14.86 1.77
CA ALA A 209 14.16 -14.66 3.23
C ALA A 209 12.79 -14.19 3.75
N SER A 210 11.71 -14.71 3.17
CA SER A 210 10.36 -14.26 3.46
C SER A 210 9.88 -14.77 4.81
N GLN A 211 9.09 -13.94 5.49
CA GLN A 211 8.52 -14.22 6.80
C GLN A 211 7.05 -14.69 6.72
N GLY A 212 6.52 -14.85 5.50
CA GLY A 212 5.12 -15.22 5.26
C GLY A 212 4.18 -14.03 5.11
N ASP A 213 4.65 -12.81 5.33
CA ASP A 213 3.88 -11.59 5.15
C ASP A 213 3.83 -11.15 3.67
N GLU A 214 2.75 -10.44 3.31
CA GLU A 214 2.62 -9.87 1.96
C GLU A 214 3.59 -8.70 1.76
N GLU A 215 4.31 -8.72 0.66
CA GLU A 215 5.29 -7.71 0.28
C GLU A 215 5.09 -7.29 -1.17
N ILE A 216 5.45 -6.06 -1.50
CA ILE A 216 5.44 -5.55 -2.86
C ILE A 216 6.84 -5.71 -3.45
N VAL A 217 6.93 -6.36 -4.62
CA VAL A 217 8.20 -6.40 -5.37
C VAL A 217 8.36 -5.07 -6.11
N THR A 218 9.36 -4.28 -5.73
CA THR A 218 9.59 -2.94 -6.28
C THR A 218 10.70 -2.92 -7.33
N ALA A 219 11.63 -3.86 -7.24
CA ALA A 219 12.68 -4.03 -8.24
C ALA A 219 13.16 -5.48 -8.33
N ILE A 220 13.50 -5.90 -9.54
CA ILE A 220 14.32 -7.08 -9.81
C ILE A 220 15.51 -6.65 -10.67
N ARG A 221 16.64 -6.39 -10.02
CA ARG A 221 17.85 -5.96 -10.72
C ARG A 221 18.70 -7.16 -11.09
N MET A 222 19.25 -7.08 -12.29
CA MET A 222 20.17 -8.06 -12.83
C MET A 222 21.58 -7.55 -12.66
N ARG A 223 22.49 -8.42 -12.22
CA ARG A 223 23.92 -8.12 -12.26
C ARG A 223 24.48 -8.55 -13.62
N PRO A 224 25.01 -7.62 -14.43
CA PRO A 224 25.70 -7.99 -15.65
C PRO A 224 27.03 -8.68 -15.30
N PHE A 225 27.46 -9.62 -16.14
CA PHE A 225 28.72 -10.35 -15.99
C PHE A 225 29.65 -10.05 -17.17
N GLY A 226 30.95 -10.00 -16.88
CA GLY A 226 31.98 -9.71 -17.88
C GLY A 226 32.06 -8.24 -18.29
N SER A 227 32.70 -7.99 -19.43
CA SER A 227 32.78 -6.65 -20.03
C SER A 227 31.53 -6.40 -20.87
N PHE A 228 30.83 -5.31 -20.59
CA PHE A 228 29.65 -4.92 -21.33
C PHE A 228 29.66 -3.43 -21.68
N GLY A 229 29.05 -3.10 -22.83
CA GLY A 229 28.92 -1.74 -23.32
C GLY A 229 27.54 -1.15 -23.05
N THR A 230 27.38 0.14 -23.37
CA THR A 230 26.08 0.81 -23.38
C THR A 230 25.22 0.29 -24.53
N GLY A 231 23.93 0.10 -24.32
CA GLY A 231 22.98 -0.30 -25.36
C GLY A 231 21.53 -0.19 -24.90
N VAL A 232 20.59 -0.59 -25.75
CA VAL A 232 19.16 -0.52 -25.42
C VAL A 232 18.48 -1.82 -25.85
N VAL A 233 17.82 -2.47 -24.90
CA VAL A 233 16.84 -3.51 -25.21
C VAL A 233 15.58 -2.81 -25.69
N GLY A 234 15.22 -2.97 -26.96
CA GLY A 234 14.06 -2.30 -27.54
C GLY A 234 12.73 -2.76 -26.94
N ARG A 235 12.66 -4.02 -26.50
CA ARG A 235 11.49 -4.58 -25.82
C ARG A 235 11.90 -5.67 -24.83
N LEU A 236 11.73 -5.36 -23.55
CA LEU A 236 11.76 -6.29 -22.43
C LEU A 236 10.35 -6.34 -21.82
N ALA A 237 9.86 -7.55 -21.55
CA ALA A 237 8.70 -7.76 -20.71
C ALA A 237 9.08 -8.60 -19.49
N ILE A 238 8.59 -8.19 -18.32
CA ILE A 238 8.70 -8.94 -17.08
C ILE A 238 7.30 -9.27 -16.59
N ASP A 239 7.00 -10.56 -16.46
CA ASP A 239 5.80 -11.05 -15.77
C ASP A 239 6.17 -11.64 -14.43
N MET A 240 5.32 -11.45 -13.42
CA MET A 240 5.44 -12.08 -12.12
C MET A 240 4.16 -12.82 -11.75
N SER A 241 4.29 -13.95 -11.07
CA SER A 241 3.17 -14.69 -10.50
C SER A 241 3.62 -15.50 -9.29
N HIS A 242 2.67 -16.08 -8.57
CA HIS A 242 2.96 -17.14 -7.60
C HIS A 242 3.07 -18.47 -8.35
N SER A 243 4.03 -19.30 -7.98
CA SER A 243 4.23 -20.60 -8.62
C SER A 243 3.40 -21.69 -7.95
N GLY A 244 2.78 -22.54 -8.77
CA GLY A 244 2.21 -23.81 -8.31
C GLY A 244 3.27 -24.90 -8.10
N VAL A 245 4.52 -24.61 -8.50
CA VAL A 245 5.67 -25.49 -8.37
C VAL A 245 6.55 -24.95 -7.25
N SER A 246 6.86 -25.79 -6.28
CA SER A 246 7.99 -25.56 -5.38
C SER A 246 9.10 -26.48 -5.83
N PRO A 247 10.18 -25.96 -6.44
CA PRO A 247 11.23 -26.81 -6.97
C PRO A 247 11.89 -27.61 -5.83
N ASP A 248 11.64 -28.91 -5.84
CA ASP A 248 12.31 -29.91 -5.01
C ASP A 248 13.15 -30.76 -5.97
N PHE A 249 14.46 -30.76 -5.76
CA PHE A 249 15.40 -31.29 -6.76
C PHE A 249 16.20 -32.45 -6.20
N THR A 250 16.43 -33.43 -7.06
CA THR A 250 17.61 -34.28 -6.96
C THR A 250 18.72 -33.70 -7.82
N VAL A 251 19.86 -33.39 -7.19
CA VAL A 251 21.09 -33.02 -7.89
C VAL A 251 21.73 -34.31 -8.38
N ASP A 252 22.07 -34.35 -9.66
CA ASP A 252 22.87 -35.43 -10.20
C ASP A 252 24.28 -35.40 -9.58
N ALA A 253 24.66 -36.49 -8.89
CA ALA A 253 25.90 -36.54 -8.12
C ALA A 253 27.17 -36.40 -8.99
N PHE A 254 27.06 -36.64 -10.30
CA PHE A 254 28.20 -36.53 -11.22
C PHE A 254 28.33 -35.15 -11.86
N SER A 255 27.22 -34.58 -12.35
CA SER A 255 27.23 -33.27 -13.00
C SER A 255 27.06 -32.08 -12.05
N ALA A 256 26.59 -32.32 -10.81
CA ALA A 256 26.16 -31.29 -9.87
C ALA A 256 25.03 -30.38 -10.44
N LEU A 257 24.33 -30.85 -11.48
CA LEU A 257 23.19 -30.20 -12.10
C LEU A 257 21.87 -30.87 -11.65
N PRO A 258 20.72 -30.18 -11.71
CA PRO A 258 19.44 -30.78 -11.40
C PRO A 258 19.06 -31.76 -12.50
N LYS A 259 18.42 -32.87 -12.13
CA LYS A 259 17.81 -33.75 -13.12
C LYS A 259 16.51 -33.12 -13.62
N TYR A 260 16.50 -32.63 -14.85
CA TYR A 260 15.23 -32.39 -15.57
C TYR A 260 14.64 -33.75 -15.99
N PRO A 261 13.31 -34.00 -15.92
CA PRO A 261 12.20 -33.11 -15.53
C PRO A 261 11.84 -33.10 -14.03
N ALA A 262 12.69 -33.63 -13.15
CA ALA A 262 12.38 -33.73 -11.72
C ALA A 262 12.27 -32.37 -11.00
N SER A 263 12.57 -31.25 -11.69
CA SER A 263 12.37 -29.89 -11.19
C SER A 263 10.90 -29.51 -10.96
N GLY A 264 9.96 -30.24 -11.58
CA GLY A 264 8.53 -29.90 -11.59
C GLY A 264 8.17 -28.73 -12.51
N LEU A 265 9.15 -28.00 -13.07
CA LEU A 265 8.89 -26.89 -13.99
C LEU A 265 8.51 -27.38 -15.39
N GLN A 266 7.49 -26.76 -15.93
CA GLN A 266 7.00 -26.96 -17.28
C GLN A 266 7.48 -25.84 -18.20
N VAL A 267 7.77 -26.19 -19.45
CA VAL A 267 8.21 -25.22 -20.46
C VAL A 267 7.18 -24.08 -20.63
N THR A 268 5.89 -24.37 -20.58
CA THR A 268 4.86 -23.33 -20.70
C THR A 268 4.69 -22.53 -19.39
N TYR A 269 4.93 -21.22 -19.41
CA TYR A 269 4.80 -20.34 -18.24
C TYR A 269 3.49 -20.49 -17.47
N SER A 270 2.35 -20.48 -18.17
CA SER A 270 1.04 -20.62 -17.53
C SER A 270 0.83 -21.95 -16.81
N LYS A 271 1.65 -22.98 -17.08
CA LYS A 271 1.63 -24.26 -16.37
C LYS A 271 2.40 -24.22 -15.06
N ASN A 272 3.27 -23.23 -14.86
CA ASN A 272 4.02 -23.02 -13.62
C ASN A 272 3.31 -22.05 -12.66
N VAL A 273 2.30 -21.31 -13.15
CA VAL A 273 1.48 -20.39 -12.36
C VAL A 273 0.59 -21.18 -11.41
N LYS A 274 0.50 -20.73 -10.15
CA LYS A 274 -0.38 -21.32 -9.14
C LYS A 274 -1.83 -21.24 -9.58
N ALA A 275 -2.59 -22.31 -9.37
CA ALA A 275 -4.02 -22.31 -9.67
C ALA A 275 -4.73 -21.15 -8.95
N GLY A 276 -5.49 -20.34 -9.70
CA GLY A 276 -6.17 -19.16 -9.19
C GLY A 276 -5.31 -17.89 -9.10
N ALA A 277 -3.99 -17.96 -9.33
CA ALA A 277 -3.14 -16.78 -9.43
C ALA A 277 -3.22 -16.17 -10.84
N THR A 278 -3.25 -14.84 -10.92
CA THR A 278 -3.24 -14.08 -12.17
C THR A 278 -1.86 -13.47 -12.38
N PRO A 279 -1.11 -13.86 -13.42
CA PRO A 279 0.18 -13.24 -13.74
C PRO A 279 0.05 -11.73 -13.93
N GLN A 280 1.01 -10.98 -13.41
CA GLN A 280 1.06 -9.52 -13.50
C GLN A 280 2.25 -9.08 -14.34
N ARG A 281 1.98 -8.26 -15.36
CA ARG A 281 3.00 -7.58 -16.15
C ARG A 281 3.57 -6.42 -15.33
N VAL A 282 4.74 -6.60 -14.74
CA VAL A 282 5.38 -5.55 -13.92
C VAL A 282 6.21 -4.58 -14.76
N PHE A 283 6.60 -5.00 -15.96
CA PHE A 283 7.33 -4.14 -16.91
C PHE A 283 7.07 -4.59 -18.35
N ASN A 284 6.91 -3.63 -19.27
CA ASN A 284 6.88 -3.86 -20.71
C ASN A 284 7.35 -2.60 -21.44
N GLY A 285 8.55 -2.62 -22.01
CA GLY A 285 9.07 -1.46 -22.71
C GLY A 285 10.55 -1.55 -23.03
N PRO A 286 11.14 -0.44 -23.50
CA PRO A 286 12.57 -0.36 -23.74
C PRO A 286 13.32 -0.27 -22.41
N TRP A 287 14.51 -0.88 -22.33
CA TRP A 287 15.39 -0.77 -21.17
C TRP A 287 16.79 -0.36 -21.61
N ALA A 288 17.23 0.80 -21.12
CA ALA A 288 18.57 1.30 -21.35
C ALA A 288 19.57 0.59 -20.44
N ILE A 289 20.63 0.06 -21.05
CA ILE A 289 21.75 -0.57 -20.38
C ILE A 289 22.91 0.41 -20.41
N ASP A 290 23.36 0.85 -19.24
CA ASP A 290 24.53 1.73 -19.12
C ASP A 290 25.45 1.26 -17.98
N PRO A 291 26.67 0.79 -18.29
CA PRO A 291 27.68 0.44 -17.28
C PRO A 291 28.05 1.60 -16.33
N LYS A 292 27.81 2.85 -16.73
CA LYS A 292 28.08 4.03 -15.87
C LYS A 292 26.98 4.27 -14.83
N ASN A 293 25.79 3.72 -15.03
CA ASN A 293 24.62 3.92 -14.17
C ASN A 293 24.25 2.65 -13.40
N LEU A 294 25.25 1.83 -13.04
CA LEU A 294 25.02 0.70 -12.14
C LEU A 294 24.70 1.20 -10.74
N THR A 295 23.95 0.39 -9.98
CA THR A 295 23.84 0.58 -8.54
C THR A 295 25.23 0.47 -7.90
N LYS A 296 25.36 0.95 -6.66
CA LYS A 296 26.60 0.84 -5.88
C LYS A 296 27.14 -0.60 -5.81
N ASP A 297 26.24 -1.58 -5.84
CA ASP A 297 26.56 -3.01 -5.75
C ASP A 297 26.76 -3.68 -7.13
N GLY A 298 26.76 -2.88 -8.20
CA GLY A 298 27.07 -3.31 -9.56
C GLY A 298 25.88 -3.90 -10.33
N PHE A 299 24.64 -3.61 -9.94
CA PHE A 299 23.45 -4.07 -10.64
C PHE A 299 22.95 -3.04 -11.66
N LEU A 300 22.29 -3.49 -12.71
CA LEU A 300 21.61 -2.59 -13.64
C LEU A 300 20.47 -1.84 -12.93
N ALA A 301 20.30 -0.56 -13.25
CA ALA A 301 19.16 0.21 -12.78
C ALA A 301 17.85 -0.46 -13.23
N TYR A 302 16.97 -0.75 -12.28
CA TYR A 302 15.66 -1.33 -12.59
C TYR A 302 14.84 -0.33 -13.39
N PRO A 303 14.23 -0.73 -14.52
CA PRO A 303 13.35 0.18 -15.22
C PRO A 303 12.12 0.48 -14.36
N THR A 304 11.53 1.66 -14.53
CA THR A 304 10.31 2.02 -13.79
C THR A 304 9.21 0.99 -14.06
N PRO A 305 8.74 0.25 -13.04
CA PRO A 305 7.72 -0.76 -13.25
C PRO A 305 6.42 -0.12 -13.75
N SER A 306 5.76 -0.80 -14.69
CA SER A 306 4.45 -0.43 -15.23
C SER A 306 3.28 -1.01 -14.43
N GLY A 307 3.57 -1.87 -13.46
CA GLY A 307 2.58 -2.55 -12.62
C GLY A 307 3.15 -2.95 -11.28
N VAL A 308 2.27 -3.25 -10.32
CA VAL A 308 2.63 -3.66 -8.96
C VAL A 308 2.38 -5.16 -8.83
N PHE A 309 3.40 -5.91 -8.39
CA PHE A 309 3.23 -7.30 -8.01
C PHE A 309 3.30 -7.46 -6.49
N ARG A 310 2.26 -8.08 -5.93
CA ARG A 310 2.13 -8.40 -4.51
C ARG A 310 2.54 -9.84 -4.28
N TYR A 311 3.72 -10.02 -3.72
CA TYR A 311 4.22 -11.30 -3.27
C TYR A 311 3.58 -11.65 -1.92
N ASN A 312 3.07 -12.87 -1.75
CA ASN A 312 2.25 -13.21 -0.59
C ASN A 312 3.05 -13.79 0.59
N GLY A 313 4.38 -13.76 0.49
CA GLY A 313 5.29 -14.28 1.50
C GLY A 313 5.39 -15.81 1.59
N ALA A 314 4.34 -16.54 1.20
CA ALA A 314 4.20 -17.98 1.45
C ALA A 314 4.49 -18.87 0.23
N ASP A 315 4.10 -18.45 -0.98
CA ASP A 315 4.31 -19.24 -2.19
C ASP A 315 5.66 -18.91 -2.84
N SER A 316 6.14 -19.75 -3.76
CA SER A 316 7.31 -19.38 -4.57
C SER A 316 6.98 -18.25 -5.56
N LEU A 317 7.91 -17.32 -5.76
CA LEU A 317 7.84 -16.26 -6.76
C LEU A 317 8.29 -16.80 -8.12
N LEU A 318 7.40 -16.74 -9.11
CA LEU A 318 7.67 -17.06 -10.51
C LEU A 318 7.88 -15.77 -11.31
N ILE A 319 9.03 -15.65 -11.98
CA ILE A 319 9.40 -14.49 -12.79
C ILE A 319 9.61 -14.96 -14.23
N ASP A 320 9.04 -14.22 -15.19
CA ASP A 320 9.21 -14.41 -16.63
C ASP A 320 9.95 -13.21 -17.22
N PHE A 321 11.04 -13.45 -17.93
CA PHE A 321 11.76 -12.45 -18.71
C PHE A 321 11.60 -12.77 -20.19
N ARG A 322 11.12 -11.81 -20.98
CA ARG A 322 11.04 -11.91 -22.45
C ARG A 322 11.74 -10.73 -23.08
N VAL A 323 12.77 -11.01 -23.87
CA VAL A 323 13.61 -10.02 -24.54
C VAL A 323 13.59 -10.27 -26.04
N ALA A 324 13.17 -9.26 -26.80
CA ALA A 324 13.26 -9.30 -28.26
C ALA A 324 14.73 -9.19 -28.71
N PRO A 325 15.09 -9.79 -29.87
CA PRO A 325 16.44 -9.65 -30.42
C PRO A 325 16.76 -8.18 -30.73
N VAL A 326 18.00 -7.79 -30.47
CA VAL A 326 18.51 -6.43 -30.67
C VAL A 326 19.89 -6.42 -31.31
N SER A 327 20.13 -5.46 -32.20
CA SER A 327 21.42 -5.27 -32.88
C SER A 327 22.38 -4.35 -32.13
N THR A 328 21.92 -3.66 -31.09
CA THR A 328 22.66 -2.59 -30.39
C THR A 328 23.41 -3.06 -29.14
N LEU A 329 23.11 -4.26 -28.63
CA LEU A 329 23.88 -4.84 -27.52
C LEU A 329 25.11 -5.59 -28.07
N PRO A 330 26.29 -5.46 -27.42
CA PRO A 330 27.47 -6.22 -27.83
C PRO A 330 27.23 -7.73 -27.85
N ALA A 331 27.86 -8.42 -28.81
CA ALA A 331 27.92 -9.88 -28.81
C ALA A 331 28.49 -10.37 -27.47
N GLY A 332 27.78 -11.29 -26.81
CA GLY A 332 28.13 -11.79 -25.47
C GLY A 332 27.47 -11.06 -24.29
N PHE A 333 26.64 -10.04 -24.54
CA PHE A 333 25.82 -9.44 -23.48
C PHE A 333 24.83 -10.49 -22.93
N GLY A 334 24.77 -10.63 -21.61
CA GLY A 334 23.99 -11.70 -20.98
C GLY A 334 24.58 -13.10 -21.17
N HIS A 335 25.82 -13.23 -21.66
CA HIS A 335 26.54 -14.49 -21.74
C HIS A 335 27.72 -14.50 -20.76
N THR A 336 27.91 -15.66 -20.12
CA THR A 336 29.10 -16.14 -19.38
C THR A 336 29.09 -16.04 -17.84
N ILE A 337 29.58 -17.13 -17.24
CA ILE A 337 29.39 -17.58 -15.85
C ILE A 337 30.32 -16.92 -14.80
N ARG A 338 29.79 -16.65 -13.59
CA ARG A 338 30.27 -17.24 -12.31
C ARG A 338 29.12 -18.03 -11.68
N LEU A 339 29.20 -19.36 -11.68
CA LEU A 339 28.11 -20.21 -11.20
C LEU A 339 28.32 -20.21 -9.71
N ALA A 340 27.26 -19.95 -8.98
CA ALA A 340 27.15 -20.62 -7.70
C ALA A 340 26.34 -21.87 -7.98
N ILE A 341 27.01 -22.99 -8.25
CA ILE A 341 26.35 -24.27 -8.00
C ILE A 341 26.19 -24.31 -6.49
N GLN A 342 25.04 -23.88 -5.99
CA GLN A 342 24.68 -24.12 -4.61
C GLN A 342 24.47 -25.63 -4.49
N SER A 343 25.47 -26.34 -3.98
CA SER A 343 25.34 -27.72 -3.50
C SER A 343 24.47 -27.83 -2.24
N SER A 344 23.52 -26.90 -2.06
CA SER A 344 22.55 -26.98 -0.99
C SER A 344 21.58 -28.11 -1.30
N ALA A 345 20.90 -28.63 -0.28
CA ALA A 345 19.86 -29.65 -0.44
C ALA A 345 18.67 -29.19 -1.33
N ARG A 346 18.71 -27.96 -1.87
CA ARG A 346 17.57 -27.19 -2.33
C ARG A 346 18.04 -26.11 -3.34
N PRO A 347 18.43 -26.43 -4.58
CA PRO A 347 18.84 -25.43 -5.58
C PRO A 347 17.65 -24.63 -6.17
N ASN A 348 17.93 -23.51 -6.84
CA ASN A 348 16.96 -22.72 -7.61
C ASN A 348 16.58 -23.41 -8.93
N ALA A 349 15.54 -22.93 -9.61
CA ALA A 349 15.03 -23.51 -10.85
C ALA A 349 14.80 -22.46 -11.94
N ARG A 350 15.24 -22.76 -13.16
CA ARG A 350 14.89 -21.95 -14.32
C ARG A 350 14.68 -22.77 -15.59
N ILE A 351 13.94 -22.20 -16.53
CA ILE A 351 13.78 -22.68 -17.91
C ILE A 351 14.15 -21.53 -18.84
N PHE A 352 14.89 -21.80 -19.91
CA PHE A 352 15.31 -20.76 -20.83
C PHE A 352 15.31 -21.19 -22.30
N ARG A 353 15.25 -20.20 -23.18
CA ARG A 353 15.43 -20.32 -24.63
C ARG A 353 16.08 -19.04 -25.13
N GLN A 354 17.00 -19.16 -26.08
CA GLN A 354 17.57 -18.00 -26.76
C GLN A 354 17.77 -18.22 -28.25
N GLY A 355 17.97 -17.13 -28.96
CA GLY A 355 18.41 -17.12 -30.35
C GLY A 355 19.93 -17.21 -30.47
N THR A 356 20.38 -17.30 -31.71
CA THR A 356 21.77 -17.14 -32.10
C THR A 356 21.90 -16.01 -33.11
N SER A 357 23.12 -15.63 -33.46
CA SER A 357 23.36 -14.67 -34.54
C SER A 357 22.77 -15.09 -35.88
N ALA A 358 22.74 -16.40 -36.17
CA ALA A 358 22.19 -16.94 -37.40
C ALA A 358 20.66 -17.11 -37.35
N LEU A 359 20.11 -17.38 -36.16
CA LEU A 359 18.68 -17.62 -35.93
C LEU A 359 18.24 -16.87 -34.67
N PRO A 360 17.94 -15.55 -34.77
CA PRO A 360 17.42 -14.78 -33.65
C PRO A 360 16.10 -15.36 -33.15
N TYR A 361 15.85 -15.24 -31.85
CA TYR A 361 14.65 -15.75 -31.20
C TYR A 361 13.81 -14.59 -30.68
N ASP A 362 12.60 -14.44 -31.20
CA ASP A 362 11.65 -13.47 -30.70
C ASP A 362 10.62 -14.14 -29.78
N PRO A 363 10.71 -13.97 -28.45
CA PRO A 363 9.82 -14.61 -27.49
C PRO A 363 8.39 -14.06 -27.49
N PHE A 364 8.14 -12.97 -28.22
CA PHE A 364 6.80 -12.40 -28.36
C PHE A 364 6.03 -13.02 -29.54
N ASN A 365 6.75 -13.66 -30.47
CA ASN A 365 6.18 -14.26 -31.68
C ASN A 365 6.42 -15.77 -31.77
N ALA A 366 7.40 -16.33 -31.04
CA ALA A 366 7.70 -17.74 -31.02
C ALA A 366 7.27 -18.39 -29.68
N PRO A 367 6.54 -19.53 -29.70
CA PRO A 367 6.18 -20.25 -28.50
C PRO A 367 7.40 -20.96 -27.89
N LEU A 368 7.42 -21.11 -26.55
CA LEU A 368 8.53 -21.74 -25.82
C LEU A 368 8.65 -23.26 -26.03
N ALA A 369 7.87 -23.91 -26.90
CA ALA A 369 7.72 -25.36 -26.99
C ALA A 369 9.01 -26.18 -27.25
N LEU A 370 10.15 -25.52 -27.46
CA LEU A 370 11.46 -26.13 -27.71
C LEU A 370 12.54 -25.65 -26.72
N ALA A 371 12.21 -25.20 -25.50
CA ALA A 371 13.22 -24.73 -24.54
C ALA A 371 14.43 -25.68 -24.43
N GLN A 372 15.64 -25.09 -24.36
CA GLN A 372 16.84 -25.85 -24.02
C GLN A 372 16.76 -26.13 -22.51
N ASP A 373 17.14 -27.33 -22.11
CA ASP A 373 16.78 -27.96 -20.83
C ASP A 373 16.86 -27.02 -19.61
N GLY A 374 15.87 -27.11 -18.72
CA GLY A 374 15.88 -26.35 -17.47
C GLY A 374 17.06 -26.72 -16.58
N ASP A 375 17.59 -25.75 -15.83
CA ASP A 375 18.77 -25.93 -14.98
C ASP A 375 18.59 -25.21 -13.62
N ASN A 376 19.63 -25.25 -12.76
CA ASN A 376 19.70 -24.53 -11.47
C ASN A 376 20.69 -23.37 -11.47
N SER A 377 21.20 -22.97 -12.63
CA SER A 377 22.06 -21.80 -12.68
C SER A 377 21.23 -20.58 -12.34
N LEU A 378 21.70 -19.79 -11.38
CA LEU A 378 21.05 -18.55 -11.06
C LEU A 378 22.03 -17.39 -11.26
N PHE A 379 21.56 -16.39 -11.99
CA PHE A 379 22.20 -15.08 -11.99
C PHE A 379 22.05 -14.44 -10.64
N VAL A 380 23.00 -13.55 -10.31
CA VAL A 380 22.84 -12.72 -9.13
C VAL A 380 21.72 -11.71 -9.46
N LEU A 381 20.53 -11.98 -8.94
CA LEU A 381 19.42 -11.06 -8.93
C LEU A 381 19.37 -10.37 -7.57
N GLN A 382 19.01 -9.10 -7.61
CA GLN A 382 18.67 -8.32 -6.43
C GLN A 382 17.16 -8.06 -6.48
N VAL A 383 16.43 -8.55 -5.49
CA VAL A 383 15.00 -8.31 -5.35
C VAL A 383 14.80 -7.30 -4.22
N ASP A 384 14.17 -6.17 -4.55
CA ASP A 384 13.72 -5.21 -3.54
C ASP A 384 12.25 -5.50 -3.21
N LEU A 385 11.99 -5.63 -1.92
CA LEU A 385 10.69 -5.94 -1.34
C LEU A 385 10.31 -4.82 -0.39
N VAL A 386 9.04 -4.45 -0.39
CA VAL A 386 8.49 -3.45 0.51
C VAL A 386 7.25 -4.01 1.18
N ASP A 387 7.30 -4.12 2.49
CA ASP A 387 6.11 -4.31 3.29
C ASP A 387 5.45 -2.95 3.52
N ALA A 388 4.22 -2.81 3.04
CA ALA A 388 3.40 -1.61 3.21
C ALA A 388 2.08 -1.95 3.92
N THR A 389 2.02 -3.07 4.63
CA THR A 389 0.85 -3.51 5.37
C THR A 389 0.99 -3.12 6.83
N SER A 390 -0.11 -2.67 7.43
CA SER A 390 -0.16 -2.33 8.85
C SER A 390 -1.44 -2.91 9.40
N VAL A 391 -1.34 -3.69 10.48
CA VAL A 391 -2.49 -4.36 11.10
C VAL A 391 -2.65 -3.80 12.50
N VAL A 392 -3.87 -3.39 12.80
CA VAL A 392 -4.26 -2.92 14.13
C VAL A 392 -5.49 -3.68 14.60
N VAL A 393 -5.52 -4.03 15.88
CA VAL A 393 -6.63 -4.74 16.51
C VAL A 393 -7.14 -3.91 17.68
N SER A 394 -8.45 -3.68 17.74
CA SER A 394 -9.08 -2.92 18.82
C SER A 394 -9.12 -3.73 20.13
N PRO A 395 -9.41 -3.14 21.29
CA PRO A 395 -9.73 -3.93 22.49
C PRO A 395 -11.13 -4.55 22.37
N TRP A 396 -11.48 -5.50 23.24
CA TRP A 396 -12.86 -5.99 23.31
C TRP A 396 -13.83 -4.88 23.72
N ARG A 397 -14.90 -4.70 22.94
CA ARG A 397 -15.95 -3.71 23.17
C ARG A 397 -17.28 -4.40 23.45
N SER A 398 -18.05 -3.85 24.39
CA SER A 398 -19.44 -4.27 24.57
C SER A 398 -20.30 -3.65 23.46
N SER A 399 -21.17 -4.47 22.86
CA SER A 399 -22.21 -3.99 21.95
C SER A 399 -23.32 -3.19 22.64
N GLY A 400 -23.36 -3.19 23.97
CA GLY A 400 -24.49 -2.68 24.76
C GLY A 400 -25.74 -3.57 24.71
N ARG A 401 -25.66 -4.76 24.08
CA ARG A 401 -26.76 -5.70 23.93
C ARG A 401 -26.34 -7.12 24.26
N GLN A 402 -27.28 -7.92 24.76
CA GLN A 402 -27.06 -9.35 25.02
C GLN A 402 -27.06 -10.18 23.74
N VAL A 403 -27.86 -9.78 22.74
CA VAL A 403 -27.97 -10.42 21.42
C VAL A 403 -27.92 -9.33 20.34
N PRO A 404 -26.73 -8.78 20.04
CA PRO A 404 -26.55 -7.80 18.97
C PRO A 404 -26.68 -8.41 17.58
N ILE A 405 -27.22 -7.65 16.63
CA ILE A 405 -27.09 -7.94 15.19
C ILE A 405 -26.08 -6.95 14.61
N TYR A 406 -24.87 -7.41 14.37
CA TYR A 406 -23.80 -6.59 13.79
C TYR A 406 -24.06 -6.31 12.31
N ARG A 407 -23.80 -5.08 11.89
CA ARG A 407 -23.82 -4.67 10.48
C ARG A 407 -22.40 -4.40 9.97
N LYS A 408 -22.25 -4.32 8.66
CA LYS A 408 -20.97 -4.02 8.01
C LYS A 408 -20.41 -2.69 8.57
N PRO A 409 -19.13 -2.65 8.98
CA PRO A 409 -18.52 -1.42 9.46
C PRO A 409 -18.55 -0.32 8.42
N VAL A 410 -18.72 0.91 8.90
CA VAL A 410 -18.68 2.13 8.09
C VAL A 410 -17.43 2.91 8.49
N LEU A 411 -16.68 3.35 7.50
CA LEU A 411 -15.37 3.97 7.68
C LEU A 411 -15.40 5.42 7.22
N ALA A 412 -14.79 6.28 8.02
CA ALA A 412 -14.34 7.58 7.56
C ALA A 412 -12.84 7.53 7.34
N ALA A 413 -12.43 7.38 6.08
CA ALA A 413 -11.05 7.13 5.70
C ALA A 413 -10.64 7.91 4.46
N SER A 414 -9.34 8.08 4.28
CA SER A 414 -8.73 8.42 3.01
C SER A 414 -8.06 7.19 2.43
N LEU A 415 -8.43 6.85 1.19
CA LEU A 415 -7.85 5.76 0.42
C LEU A 415 -7.23 6.33 -0.87
N PRO A 416 -6.00 6.86 -0.83
CA PRO A 416 -5.30 7.23 -2.05
C PRO A 416 -5.33 6.08 -3.09
N PRO A 417 -5.35 6.38 -4.40
CA PRO A 417 -5.41 5.35 -5.43
C PRO A 417 -4.33 4.28 -5.23
N GLY A 418 -4.73 3.00 -5.26
CA GLY A 418 -3.82 1.86 -5.07
C GLY A 418 -3.59 1.43 -3.61
N THR A 419 -4.09 2.19 -2.63
CA THR A 419 -4.13 1.80 -1.22
C THR A 419 -5.44 1.09 -0.87
N SER A 420 -5.52 0.43 0.30
CA SER A 420 -6.76 -0.15 0.78
C SER A 420 -6.84 -0.21 2.31
N ILE A 421 -8.07 -0.25 2.82
CA ILE A 421 -8.37 -0.57 4.22
C ILE A 421 -9.36 -1.73 4.21
N SER A 422 -9.06 -2.78 4.97
CA SER A 422 -10.03 -3.83 5.29
C SER A 422 -10.32 -3.85 6.78
N VAL A 423 -11.55 -4.21 7.13
CA VAL A 423 -12.01 -4.32 8.51
C VAL A 423 -12.70 -5.66 8.67
N GLU A 424 -12.21 -6.43 9.63
CA GLU A 424 -12.78 -7.70 10.03
C GLU A 424 -13.28 -7.59 11.46
N LEU A 425 -14.38 -8.26 11.75
CA LEU A 425 -14.96 -8.34 13.08
C LEU A 425 -14.84 -9.76 13.63
N ARG A 426 -14.75 -9.86 14.95
CA ARG A 426 -15.04 -11.09 15.68
C ARG A 426 -15.81 -10.78 16.94
N GLU A 427 -16.48 -11.77 17.49
CA GLU A 427 -17.36 -11.62 18.66
C GLU A 427 -16.97 -12.59 19.79
N ALA A 428 -17.37 -12.29 21.02
CA ALA A 428 -17.11 -13.10 22.22
C ALA A 428 -18.18 -12.92 23.30
N LEU A 429 -18.16 -13.82 24.29
CA LEU A 429 -19.11 -13.84 25.40
C LEU A 429 -18.85 -12.75 26.45
N ASP A 430 -17.60 -12.31 26.60
CA ASP A 430 -17.18 -11.37 27.64
C ASP A 430 -16.05 -10.44 27.15
N SER A 431 -15.67 -9.49 28.01
CA SER A 431 -14.59 -8.53 27.73
C SER A 431 -13.19 -9.14 27.73
N GLN A 432 -13.04 -10.43 28.05
CA GLN A 432 -11.77 -11.15 27.99
C GLN A 432 -11.62 -11.94 26.69
N GLY A 433 -12.67 -12.02 25.87
CA GLY A 433 -12.66 -12.76 24.62
C GLY A 433 -12.97 -14.24 24.77
N THR A 434 -13.65 -14.65 25.86
CA THR A 434 -14.04 -16.05 26.06
C THR A 434 -14.95 -16.51 24.91
N GLY A 435 -14.56 -17.62 24.27
CA GLY A 435 -15.31 -18.19 23.15
C GLY A 435 -15.24 -17.37 21.86
N ALA A 436 -14.19 -16.55 21.68
CA ALA A 436 -14.05 -15.68 20.53
C ALA A 436 -14.18 -16.42 19.18
N SER A 437 -14.94 -15.85 18.25
CA SER A 437 -15.00 -16.33 16.88
C SER A 437 -13.70 -16.01 16.11
N ALA A 438 -13.56 -16.61 14.91
CA ALA A 438 -12.57 -16.14 13.95
C ALA A 438 -12.93 -14.72 13.48
N PHE A 439 -11.91 -13.95 13.08
CA PHE A 439 -12.11 -12.69 12.36
C PHE A 439 -12.74 -12.97 10.99
N THR A 440 -13.70 -12.13 10.60
CA THR A 440 -14.39 -12.23 9.32
C THR A 440 -14.82 -10.85 8.81
N GLU A 441 -14.76 -10.64 7.50
CA GLU A 441 -15.38 -9.48 6.85
C GLU A 441 -16.90 -9.66 6.65
N ASP A 442 -17.36 -10.91 6.67
CA ASP A 442 -18.76 -11.27 6.49
C ASP A 442 -19.48 -11.31 7.85
N VAL A 443 -20.07 -10.16 8.20
CA VAL A 443 -20.80 -9.99 9.47
C VAL A 443 -21.98 -10.95 9.65
N THR A 444 -22.45 -11.61 8.59
CA THR A 444 -23.52 -12.62 8.69
C THR A 444 -23.05 -13.92 9.35
N GLN A 445 -21.74 -14.13 9.46
CA GLN A 445 -21.15 -15.27 10.15
C GLN A 445 -21.05 -15.06 11.67
N LEU A 446 -21.34 -13.85 12.15
CA LEU A 446 -21.40 -13.54 13.57
C LEU A 446 -22.73 -14.05 14.16
N ARG A 447 -22.65 -14.68 15.32
CA ARG A 447 -23.74 -15.36 16.04
C ARG A 447 -24.52 -14.42 16.97
N GLY A 448 -24.06 -13.18 17.13
CA GLY A 448 -24.67 -12.18 17.98
C GLY A 448 -24.25 -12.33 19.45
N LEU A 449 -22.94 -12.48 19.70
CA LEU A 449 -22.39 -12.45 21.05
C LEU A 449 -22.20 -11.00 21.54
N PRO A 450 -22.31 -10.72 22.86
CA PRO A 450 -22.42 -9.36 23.37
C PRO A 450 -21.16 -8.49 23.25
N TYR A 451 -19.98 -9.10 23.07
CA TYR A 451 -18.70 -8.39 22.91
C TYR A 451 -18.12 -8.61 21.53
N PHE A 452 -17.38 -7.63 21.02
CA PHE A 452 -16.72 -7.73 19.71
C PHE A 452 -15.37 -7.03 19.70
N GLN A 453 -14.58 -7.34 18.66
CA GLN A 453 -13.28 -6.75 18.39
C GLN A 453 -13.13 -6.54 16.89
N GLU A 454 -12.42 -5.50 16.50
CA GLU A 454 -12.13 -5.16 15.12
C GLU A 454 -10.65 -5.42 14.80
N ARG A 455 -10.38 -5.93 13.61
CA ARG A 455 -9.04 -5.97 13.01
C ARG A 455 -9.06 -5.10 11.76
N ILE A 456 -8.23 -4.07 11.76
CA ILE A 456 -8.09 -3.09 10.69
C ILE A 456 -6.76 -3.38 9.99
N THR A 457 -6.81 -3.68 8.69
CA THR A 457 -5.61 -3.81 7.86
C THR A 457 -5.53 -2.63 6.91
N LEU A 458 -4.44 -1.86 7.01
CA LEU A 458 -4.13 -0.72 6.18
C LEU A 458 -3.04 -1.14 5.20
N ARG A 459 -3.23 -0.90 3.90
CA ARG A 459 -2.24 -1.23 2.87
C ARG A 459 -1.85 0.01 2.09
N GLY A 460 -0.59 0.41 2.22
CA GLY A 460 0.03 1.51 1.49
C GLY A 460 0.68 1.09 0.17
N LEU A 461 1.47 2.02 -0.38
CA LEU A 461 2.29 1.85 -1.57
C LEU A 461 3.78 2.05 -1.25
N PRO A 462 4.69 1.56 -2.12
CA PRO A 462 6.13 1.67 -1.89
C PRO A 462 6.69 3.09 -1.93
N ASP A 463 5.96 4.04 -2.53
CA ASP A 463 6.33 5.46 -2.60
C ASP A 463 6.06 6.22 -1.29
N GLY A 464 5.51 5.55 -0.28
CA GLY A 464 5.13 6.15 1.01
C GLY A 464 3.68 6.64 1.04
N THR A 465 2.92 6.51 -0.04
CA THR A 465 1.48 6.77 -0.04
C THR A 465 0.77 5.77 0.86
N ARG A 466 -0.03 6.25 1.81
CA ARG A 466 -0.65 5.43 2.85
C ARG A 466 -2.11 5.81 3.07
N PRO A 467 -2.98 4.83 3.33
CA PRO A 467 -4.34 5.13 3.74
C PRO A 467 -4.35 5.58 5.20
N TRP A 468 -5.40 6.30 5.59
CA TRP A 468 -5.65 6.65 6.98
C TRP A 468 -7.14 6.61 7.31
N LEU A 469 -7.45 6.37 8.59
CA LEU A 469 -8.79 6.24 9.12
C LEU A 469 -9.00 7.28 10.23
N GLU A 470 -10.08 8.07 10.14
CA GLU A 470 -10.46 9.11 11.11
C GLU A 470 -11.50 8.61 12.11
N ALA A 471 -12.44 7.78 11.63
CA ALA A 471 -13.42 7.12 12.48
C ALA A 471 -13.86 5.78 11.90
N LEU A 472 -14.25 4.88 12.80
CA LEU A 472 -14.86 3.59 12.48
C LEU A 472 -16.17 3.46 13.24
N VAL A 473 -17.20 2.98 12.56
CA VAL A 473 -18.50 2.74 13.14
C VAL A 473 -18.94 1.31 12.89
N VAL A 474 -19.36 0.63 13.96
CA VAL A 474 -20.05 -0.66 13.90
C VAL A 474 -21.53 -0.45 14.27
N PRO A 475 -22.45 -0.46 13.29
CA PRO A 475 -23.88 -0.36 13.57
C PRO A 475 -24.41 -1.66 14.18
N ILE A 476 -25.34 -1.53 15.13
CA ILE A 476 -25.88 -2.65 15.91
C ILE A 476 -27.41 -2.57 15.99
N ASP A 477 -28.08 -3.65 15.58
CA ASP A 477 -29.54 -3.78 15.62
C ASP A 477 -30.05 -4.74 16.70
#